data_AF-S4RE72-F1
#
_entry.id   AF-S4RE72-F1
#
_cell.length_a   1.000
_cell.length_b   1.000
_cell.length_c   1.000
_cell.angle_alpha   90.00
_cell.angle_beta   90.00
_cell.angle_gamma   90.00
#
_symmetry.space_group_name_H-M   'P 1'
#
loop_
_entity.id
_entity.type
_entity.pdbx_description
1 polymer ?
#
loop_
_entity_poly.entity_id
_entity_poly.type
_entity_poly.pdbx_seq_one_letter_code
_entity_poly.pdbx_strand_id
1 'polypeptide(L)'
;LCLFLQMVASKYLYDEGEEEEVFNDEWGTAGKLDTDTVNALEMAFLQAIDWDLFVRPHDFFGLLSRLEGSVAWQQGTWRGWFSYMDLCVLLDQTSLRRALTQLYLQFAKVACLCGVVYLAGLLGVLGSTAALHRALSAR
;
A
#
# COMPACT_ATOMS: atom_id res chain seq x y z
N LEU A 1 19.79 11.91 -13.98
CA LEU A 1 18.43 12.19 -13.44
C LEU A 1 18.48 12.57 -11.97
N CYS A 2 18.95 11.72 -11.05
CA CYS A 2 19.02 12.06 -9.62
C CYS A 2 19.80 13.34 -9.32
N LEU A 3 20.95 13.57 -9.98
CA LEU A 3 21.72 14.81 -9.84
C LEU A 3 20.91 16.06 -10.21
N PHE A 4 20.13 16.00 -11.30
CA PHE A 4 19.31 17.13 -11.75
C PHE A 4 18.12 17.39 -10.83
N LEU A 5 17.47 16.32 -10.33
CA LEU A 5 16.40 16.45 -9.34
C LEU A 5 16.91 17.09 -8.05
N GLN A 6 18.10 16.70 -7.60
CA GLN A 6 18.73 17.27 -6.42
C GLN A 6 19.11 18.74 -6.64
N MET A 7 19.73 19.07 -7.78
CA MET A 7 20.08 20.45 -8.17
C MET A 7 18.86 21.37 -8.19
N VAL A 8 17.76 20.95 -8.84
CA VAL A 8 16.52 21.74 -8.88
C VAL A 8 15.89 21.82 -7.49
N ALA A 9 15.94 20.75 -6.69
CA ALA A 9 15.42 20.79 -5.33
C ALA A 9 16.19 21.76 -4.42
N SER A 10 17.52 21.74 -4.43
CA SER A 10 18.33 22.64 -3.59
C SER A 10 18.16 24.09 -4.02
N LYS A 11 18.12 24.37 -5.32
CA LYS A 11 18.03 25.73 -5.86
C LYS A 11 16.65 26.39 -5.72
N TYR A 12 15.57 25.60 -5.68
CA TYR A 12 14.20 26.14 -5.74
C TYR A 12 13.32 25.80 -4.54
N LEU A 13 13.66 24.81 -3.71
CA LEU A 13 12.90 24.48 -2.50
C LEU A 13 13.59 24.87 -1.19
N TYR A 14 14.91 25.06 -1.21
CA TYR A 14 15.67 25.48 -0.05
C TYR A 14 16.16 26.92 -0.26
N ASP A 15 15.91 27.78 0.71
CA ASP A 15 16.50 29.12 0.78
C ASP A 15 17.86 28.99 1.47
N GLU A 16 18.83 28.49 0.71
CA GLU A 16 20.24 28.53 1.09
C GLU A 16 20.69 29.97 0.84
N GLY A 17 20.81 30.79 1.89
CA GLY A 17 21.29 32.17 1.74
C GLY A 17 22.60 32.24 0.94
N GLU A 18 22.93 33.41 0.38
CA GLU A 18 23.93 33.61 -0.71
C GLU A 18 25.28 32.86 -0.63
N GLU A 19 25.71 32.36 0.53
CA GLU A 19 27.00 31.69 0.72
C GLU A 19 27.01 30.18 0.38
N GLU A 20 25.85 29.51 0.27
CA GLU A 20 25.77 28.05 -0.02
C GLU A 20 25.25 27.72 -1.43
N GLU A 21 24.92 28.71 -2.27
CA GLU A 21 24.42 28.46 -3.64
C GLU A 21 25.49 27.81 -4.54
N VAL A 22 25.24 26.56 -4.93
CA VAL A 22 26.05 25.81 -5.91
C VAL A 22 25.60 26.17 -7.33
N PHE A 23 26.47 26.82 -8.10
CA PHE A 23 26.18 27.24 -9.47
C PHE A 23 26.21 26.07 -10.48
N ASN A 24 25.59 26.29 -11.65
CA ASN A 24 25.41 25.25 -12.68
C ASN A 24 26.74 24.72 -13.27
N ASP A 25 27.82 25.49 -13.20
CA ASP A 25 29.18 25.08 -13.59
C ASP A 25 29.80 24.09 -12.59
N GLU A 26 29.51 24.24 -11.29
CA GLU A 26 29.90 23.27 -10.26
C GLU A 26 29.12 21.95 -10.43
N TRP A 27 27.81 22.04 -10.70
CA TRP A 27 26.97 20.86 -11.04
C TRP A 27 27.40 20.19 -12.35
N GLY A 28 27.77 20.97 -13.37
CA GLY A 28 28.34 20.46 -14.61
C GLY A 28 29.66 19.73 -14.39
N THR A 29 30.53 20.29 -13.55
CA THR A 29 31.81 19.66 -13.17
C THR A 29 31.59 18.33 -12.45
N ALA A 30 30.66 18.28 -11.49
CA ALA A 30 30.29 17.04 -10.78
C ALA A 30 29.66 15.99 -11.72
N GLY A 31 28.86 16.44 -12.69
CA GLY A 31 28.19 15.60 -13.68
C GLY A 31 29.04 15.22 -14.91
N LYS A 32 30.24 15.79 -15.08
CA LYS A 32 31.03 15.75 -16.33
C LYS A 32 30.24 16.23 -17.55
N LEU A 33 29.45 17.28 -17.37
CA LEU A 33 28.63 17.91 -18.40
C LEU A 33 29.09 19.35 -18.59
N ASP A 34 28.99 19.86 -19.81
CA ASP A 34 29.18 21.28 -20.07
C ASP A 34 28.02 22.10 -19.48
N THR A 35 28.32 23.34 -19.11
CA THR A 35 27.37 24.24 -18.46
C THR A 35 26.14 24.53 -19.33
N ASP A 36 26.31 24.60 -20.66
CA ASP A 36 25.21 24.83 -21.61
C ASP A 36 24.21 23.65 -21.62
N THR A 37 24.73 22.42 -21.55
CA THR A 37 23.93 21.20 -21.44
C THR A 37 23.21 21.14 -20.10
N VAL A 38 23.85 21.54 -19.01
CA VAL A 38 23.19 21.62 -17.69
C VAL A 38 22.06 22.65 -17.72
N ASN A 39 22.28 23.83 -18.29
CA ASN A 39 21.26 24.87 -18.45
C ASN A 39 20.08 24.39 -19.29
N ALA A 40 20.34 23.72 -20.42
CA ALA A 40 19.30 23.17 -21.28
C ALA A 40 18.48 22.10 -20.56
N LEU A 41 19.11 21.25 -19.76
CA LEU A 41 18.43 20.20 -18.99
C LEU A 41 17.64 20.77 -17.82
N GLU A 42 18.15 21.79 -17.13
CA GLU A 42 17.41 22.51 -16.09
C GLU A 42 16.12 23.11 -16.66
N MET A 43 16.24 23.84 -17.77
CA MET A 43 15.08 24.45 -18.44
C MET A 43 14.08 23.40 -18.92
N ALA A 44 14.57 22.31 -19.54
CA ALA A 44 13.71 21.23 -20.00
C ALA A 44 12.99 20.52 -18.85
N PHE A 45 13.65 20.35 -17.71
CA PHE A 45 13.04 19.76 -16.51
C PHE A 45 11.95 20.67 -15.93
N LEU A 46 12.25 21.96 -15.72
CA LEU A 46 11.29 22.93 -15.20
C LEU A 46 10.07 23.08 -16.10
N GLN A 47 10.27 23.05 -17.42
CA GLN A 47 9.17 23.02 -18.39
C GLN A 47 8.34 21.73 -18.30
N ALA A 48 8.98 20.58 -18.10
CA ALA A 48 8.27 19.30 -18.01
C ALA A 48 7.38 19.18 -16.76
N ILE A 49 7.68 19.94 -15.70
CA ILE A 49 6.87 20.01 -14.47
C ILE A 49 5.96 21.25 -14.44
N ASP A 50 5.84 22.00 -15.54
CA ASP A 50 5.06 23.25 -15.62
C ASP A 50 5.43 24.28 -14.52
N TRP A 51 6.70 24.31 -14.10
CA TRP A 51 7.18 25.10 -12.97
C TRP A 51 6.47 24.82 -11.63
N ASP A 52 5.75 23.70 -11.52
CA ASP A 52 5.08 23.25 -10.29
C ASP A 52 6.08 22.54 -9.37
N LEU A 53 6.87 23.35 -8.67
CA LEU A 53 7.91 22.89 -7.74
C LEU A 53 7.32 22.37 -6.42
N PHE A 54 6.11 22.82 -6.05
CA PHE A 54 5.52 22.52 -4.76
C PHE A 54 4.50 21.39 -4.85
N VAL A 55 4.95 20.17 -4.51
CA VAL A 55 4.05 19.02 -4.44
C VAL A 55 3.18 19.12 -3.19
N ARG A 56 1.85 19.11 -3.38
CA ARG A 56 0.90 19.04 -2.27
C ARG A 56 1.15 17.76 -1.45
N PRO A 57 1.17 17.83 -0.10
CA PRO A 57 1.46 16.67 0.75
C PRO A 57 0.58 15.45 0.43
N HIS A 58 -0.70 15.67 0.17
CA HIS A 58 -1.64 14.61 -0.20
C HIS A 58 -1.21 13.84 -1.46
N ASP A 59 -0.76 14.55 -2.49
CA ASP A 59 -0.38 13.95 -3.77
C ASP A 59 0.93 13.18 -3.64
N PHE A 60 1.87 13.72 -2.85
CA PHE A 60 3.11 13.03 -2.48
C PHE A 60 2.83 11.72 -1.75
N PHE A 61 2.07 11.76 -0.65
CA PHE A 61 1.75 10.56 0.14
C PHE A 61 0.93 9.55 -0.67
N GLY A 62 0.00 10.02 -1.51
CA GLY A 62 -0.77 9.14 -2.39
C GLY A 62 0.12 8.39 -3.38
N LEU A 63 1.12 9.05 -3.97
CA LEU A 63 2.08 8.41 -4.86
C LEU A 63 3.04 7.48 -4.10
N LEU A 64 3.50 7.91 -2.92
CA LEU A 64 4.37 7.11 -2.05
C LEU A 64 3.69 5.80 -1.64
N SER A 65 2.45 5.84 -1.15
CA SER A 65 1.71 4.63 -0.76
C SER A 65 1.49 3.66 -1.93
N ARG A 66 1.33 4.17 -3.16
CA ARG A 66 1.23 3.33 -4.37
C ARG A 66 2.57 2.68 -4.72
N LEU A 67 3.67 3.42 -4.60
CA LEU A 67 5.02 2.91 -4.82
C LEU A 67 5.39 1.86 -3.76
N GLU A 68 5.19 2.16 -2.49
CA GLU A 68 5.42 1.23 -1.39
C GLU A 68 4.63 -0.06 -1.57
N GLY A 69 3.35 0.03 -1.94
CA GLY A 69 2.53 -1.14 -2.24
C GLY A 69 3.06 -1.98 -3.42
N SER A 70 3.53 -1.32 -4.48
CA SER A 70 4.09 -2.00 -5.65
C SER A 70 5.42 -2.68 -5.31
N VAL A 71 6.28 -2.00 -4.55
CA VAL A 71 7.56 -2.53 -4.07
C VAL A 71 7.34 -3.69 -3.11
N ALA A 72 6.44 -3.55 -2.13
CA ALA A 72 6.08 -4.60 -1.18
C ALA A 72 5.57 -5.85 -1.90
N TRP A 73 4.71 -5.69 -2.90
CA TRP A 73 4.23 -6.79 -3.73
C TRP A 73 5.35 -7.46 -4.52
N GLN A 74 6.16 -6.67 -5.24
CA GLN A 74 7.21 -7.20 -6.11
C GLN A 74 8.35 -7.86 -5.31
N GLN A 75 8.76 -7.25 -4.20
CA GLN A 75 9.77 -7.82 -3.31
C GLN A 75 9.26 -9.06 -2.60
N GLY A 76 8.02 -9.05 -2.11
CA GLY A 76 7.45 -10.21 -1.43
C GLY A 76 7.26 -11.42 -2.36
N THR A 77 6.82 -11.17 -3.60
CA THR A 77 6.71 -12.22 -4.63
C THR A 77 8.07 -12.73 -5.09
N TRP A 78 9.06 -11.85 -5.25
CA TRP A 78 10.43 -12.25 -5.64
C TRP A 78 11.13 -13.06 -4.54
N ARG A 79 10.97 -12.68 -3.26
CA ARG A 79 11.57 -13.37 -2.11
C ARG A 79 10.82 -14.64 -1.71
N GLY A 80 9.54 -14.75 -2.06
CA GLY A 80 8.65 -15.85 -1.67
C GLY A 80 8.02 -15.71 -0.27
N TRP A 81 8.32 -14.63 0.45
CA TRP A 81 7.68 -14.27 1.72
C TRP A 81 7.43 -12.77 1.79
N PHE A 82 6.47 -12.36 2.61
CA PHE A 82 6.19 -10.95 2.90
C PHE A 82 6.69 -10.60 4.31
N SER A 83 7.45 -9.51 4.43
CA SER A 83 7.84 -9.00 5.75
C SER A 83 6.64 -8.36 6.47
N TYR A 84 6.78 -8.12 7.77
CA TYR A 84 5.75 -7.42 8.55
C TYR A 84 5.37 -6.07 7.94
N MET A 85 6.38 -5.30 7.49
CA MET A 85 6.14 -4.01 6.84
C MET A 85 5.40 -4.16 5.52
N ASP A 86 5.77 -5.14 4.70
CA ASP A 86 5.09 -5.41 3.43
C ASP A 86 3.60 -5.75 3.68
N LEU A 87 3.32 -6.56 4.70
CA LEU A 87 1.95 -6.90 5.08
C LEU A 87 1.18 -5.68 5.59
N CYS A 88 1.78 -4.83 6.43
CA CYS A 88 1.15 -3.59 6.88
C CYS A 88 0.77 -2.68 5.72
N VAL A 89 1.70 -2.46 4.78
CA VAL A 89 1.46 -1.61 3.60
C VAL A 89 0.37 -2.22 2.70
N LEU A 90 0.41 -3.54 2.47
CA LEU A 90 -0.60 -4.22 1.66
C LEU A 90 -1.98 -4.22 2.32
N LEU A 91 -2.05 -4.37 3.65
CA LEU A 91 -3.30 -4.33 4.42
C LEU A 91 -3.89 -2.92 4.53
N ASP A 92 -3.05 -1.89 4.49
CA ASP A 92 -3.52 -0.51 4.46
C ASP A 92 -4.16 -0.16 3.11
N GLN A 93 -3.84 -0.91 2.04
CA GLN A 93 -4.55 -0.78 0.78
C GLN A 93 -6.03 -1.13 0.92
N THR A 94 -6.88 -0.16 0.58
CA THR A 94 -8.33 -0.27 0.76
C THR A 94 -8.96 -1.45 0.03
N SER A 95 -8.38 -1.93 -1.08
CA SER A 95 -8.86 -3.07 -1.85
C SER A 95 -8.63 -4.40 -1.13
N LEU A 96 -7.42 -4.66 -0.64
CA LEU A 96 -7.07 -5.90 0.05
C LEU A 96 -7.80 -6.00 1.38
N ARG A 97 -7.85 -4.91 2.15
CA ARG A 97 -8.62 -4.84 3.40
C ARG A 97 -10.09 -5.19 3.19
N ARG A 98 -10.71 -4.66 2.13
CA ARG A 98 -12.10 -4.98 1.77
C ARG A 98 -12.26 -6.46 1.41
N ALA A 99 -11.38 -7.01 0.58
CA ALA A 99 -11.42 -8.42 0.20
C ALA A 99 -11.27 -9.36 1.42
N LEU A 100 -10.32 -9.09 2.32
CA LEU A 100 -10.13 -9.85 3.56
C LEU A 100 -11.33 -9.76 4.50
N THR A 101 -11.89 -8.56 4.67
CA THR A 101 -13.08 -8.35 5.50
C THR A 101 -14.27 -9.14 4.94
N GLN A 102 -14.45 -9.14 3.61
CA GLN A 102 -15.50 -9.92 2.97
C GLN A 102 -15.30 -11.42 3.13
N LEU A 103 -14.07 -11.92 2.92
CA LEU A 103 -13.72 -13.32 3.15
C LEU A 103 -14.01 -13.74 4.59
N TYR A 104 -13.56 -12.97 5.57
CA TYR A 104 -13.83 -13.20 6.98
C TYR A 104 -15.33 -13.28 7.27
N LEU A 105 -16.11 -12.35 6.74
CA LEU A 105 -17.56 -12.34 6.91
C LEU A 105 -18.22 -13.61 6.32
N GLN A 106 -17.78 -14.06 5.15
CA GLN A 106 -18.29 -15.30 4.54
C GLN A 106 -17.96 -16.52 5.41
N PHE A 107 -16.72 -16.61 5.89
CA PHE A 107 -16.33 -17.70 6.79
C PHE A 107 -17.14 -17.70 8.08
N ALA A 108 -17.34 -16.54 8.71
CA ALA A 108 -18.16 -16.41 9.91
C ALA A 108 -19.62 -16.84 9.66
N LYS A 109 -20.17 -16.48 8.49
CA LYS A 109 -21.53 -16.88 8.08
C LYS A 109 -21.64 -18.41 7.94
N VAL A 110 -20.68 -19.05 7.27
CA VAL A 110 -20.65 -20.51 7.10
C VAL A 110 -20.47 -21.21 8.45
N ALA A 111 -19.55 -20.75 9.30
CA ALA A 111 -19.34 -21.31 10.63
C ALA A 111 -20.61 -21.22 11.49
N CYS A 112 -21.32 -20.08 11.45
CA CYS A 112 -22.60 -19.90 12.12
C CYS A 112 -23.66 -20.88 11.62
N LEU A 113 -23.80 -21.02 10.29
CA LEU A 113 -24.75 -21.96 9.68
C LEU A 113 -24.46 -23.40 10.11
N CYS A 114 -23.19 -23.82 10.06
CA CYS A 114 -22.76 -25.14 10.52
C CYS A 114 -23.08 -25.35 12.00
N GLY A 115 -22.86 -24.34 12.85
CA GLY A 115 -23.21 -24.38 14.27
C GLY A 115 -24.71 -24.56 14.50
N VAL A 116 -25.56 -23.83 13.76
CA VAL A 116 -27.02 -23.96 13.84
C VAL A 116 -27.47 -25.35 13.39
N VAL A 117 -26.94 -25.87 12.28
CA VAL A 117 -27.26 -27.21 11.78
C VAL A 117 -26.85 -28.29 12.79
N TYR A 118 -25.67 -28.16 13.40
CA TYR A 118 -25.20 -29.10 14.42
C TYR A 118 -26.11 -29.13 15.65
N LEU A 119 -26.47 -27.96 16.18
CA LEU A 119 -27.38 -27.84 17.32
C LEU A 119 -28.78 -28.36 16.99
N ALA A 120 -29.32 -28.06 15.81
CA ALA A 120 -30.61 -28.56 15.36
C ALA A 120 -30.59 -30.09 15.21
N GLY A 121 -29.52 -30.66 14.67
CA GLY A 121 -29.32 -32.11 14.57
C GLY A 121 -29.29 -32.78 15.94
N LEU A 122 -28.55 -32.20 16.91
CA LEU A 122 -28.47 -32.71 18.27
C LEU A 122 -29.85 -32.71 18.96
N LEU A 123 -30.60 -31.60 18.85
CA LEU A 123 -31.96 -31.50 19.37
C LEU A 123 -32.91 -32.48 18.70
N GLY A 124 -32.77 -32.70 17.39
CA GLY A 124 -33.56 -33.67 16.64
C GLY A 124 -33.35 -35.10 17.16
N VAL A 125 -32.10 -35.51 17.38
CA VAL A 125 -31.77 -36.82 17.94
C VAL A 125 -32.33 -36.97 19.36
N LEU A 126 -32.11 -35.98 20.24
CA LEU A 126 -32.63 -36.01 21.62
C LEU A 126 -34.17 -36.02 21.67
N GLY A 127 -34.82 -35.27 20.77
CA GLY A 127 -36.27 -35.28 20.61
C GLY A 127 -36.79 -36.64 20.16
N SER A 128 -36.10 -37.27 19.19
CA SER A 128 -36.47 -38.59 18.69
C SER A 128 -36.35 -39.67 19.77
N THR A 129 -35.28 -39.68 20.57
CA THR A 129 -35.09 -40.65 21.65
C THR A 129 -36.13 -40.46 22.77
N ALA A 130 -36.44 -39.21 23.13
CA ALA A 130 -37.47 -38.91 24.12
C ALA A 130 -38.88 -39.33 23.65
N ALA A 131 -39.22 -39.10 22.38
CA ALA A 131 -40.48 -39.53 21.80
C ALA A 131 -40.62 -41.06 21.76
N LEU A 132 -39.54 -41.76 21.38
CA LEU A 132 -39.49 -43.22 21.32
C LEU A 132 -39.62 -43.85 22.72
N HIS A 133 -38.94 -43.27 23.71
CA HIS A 133 -39.10 -43.68 25.12
C HIS A 133 -40.53 -43.50 25.61
N ARG A 134 -41.16 -42.35 25.33
CA ARG A 134 -42.57 -42.10 25.70
C ARG A 134 -43.53 -43.10 25.02
N ALA A 135 -43.29 -43.43 23.76
CA ALA A 135 -44.11 -44.39 23.01
C ALA A 135 -43.98 -45.82 23.55
N LEU A 136 -42.78 -46.22 24.00
CA LEU A 136 -42.54 -47.53 24.63
C LEU A 136 -43.13 -47.62 26.04
N SER A 137 -43.09 -46.53 26.83
CA SER A 137 -43.67 -46.51 28.18
C SER A 137 -45.20 -46.41 28.21
N ALA A 138 -45.82 -46.02 27.10
CA ALA A 138 -47.28 -45.89 26.97
C ALA A 138 -47.94 -47.16 26.40
N ARG A 139 -47.18 -48.22 26.16
CA ARG A 139 -47.62 -49.51 25.61
C ARG A 139 -47.57 -50.58 26.68
#